data_AF-A0A3D4Q8W0-F1
#
_entry.id   AF-A0A3D4Q8W0-F1
#
_cell.length_a   1.000
_cell.length_b   1.000
_cell.length_c   1.000
_cell.angle_alpha   90.00
_cell.angle_beta   90.00
_cell.angle_gamma   90.00
#
_symmetry.space_group_name_H-M   'P 1'
#
loop_
_entity.id
_entity.type
_entity.pdbx_description
1 polymer ?
#
loop_
_entity_poly.entity_id
_entity_poly.type
_entity_poly.pdbx_seq_one_letter_code
_entity_poly.pdbx_strand_id
1 'polypeptide(L)' 'MTILNIGNEAFNSTEVAEKVQNDINFLLARIEHLQQQPNPNPVVLQTYREMLESRQAVLEWLMHDQLSTPGVAQKAG' A
#
# COMPACT_ATOMS: atom_id res chain seq x y z
N MET A 1 8.94 7.63 -14.32
CA MET A 1 8.70 8.19 -12.98
C MET A 1 7.30 8.73 -12.99
N THR A 2 6.39 8.12 -12.24
CA THR A 2 4.97 8.51 -12.21
C THR A 2 4.73 9.32 -10.95
N ILE A 3 4.06 10.45 -11.10
CA ILE A 3 3.77 11.37 -10.00
C ILE A 3 2.33 11.14 -9.56
N LEU A 4 2.15 10.89 -8.27
CA LEU A 4 0.85 10.76 -7.63
C LEU A 4 0.48 12.09 -6.99
N ASN A 5 -0.61 12.70 -7.44
CA ASN A 5 -1.13 13.92 -6.83
C ASN A 5 -2.14 13.55 -5.74
N ILE A 6 -1.81 13.86 -4.48
CA ILE A 6 -2.70 13.67 -3.34
C ILE A 6 -2.99 15.05 -2.75
N GLY A 7 -4.23 15.51 -2.90
CA GLY A 7 -4.61 16.87 -2.52
C GLY A 7 -3.81 17.89 -3.34
N ASN A 8 -3.04 18.73 -2.65
CA ASN A 8 -2.19 19.76 -3.27
C ASN A 8 -0.71 19.36 -3.35
N GLU A 9 -0.38 18.10 -3.01
CA GLU A 9 0.99 17.60 -2.96
C GLU A 9 1.24 16.54 -4.03
N ALA A 10 2.45 16.57 -4.59
CA ALA A 10 2.91 15.64 -5.60
C ALA A 10 3.94 14.69 -5.00
N PHE A 11 3.68 13.38 -5.09
CA PHE A 11 4.53 12.33 -4.56
C PHE A 11 5.09 11.46 -5.68
N ASN A 12 6.28 10.91 -5.49
CA ASN A 12 6.79 9.86 -6.36
C ASN A 12 6.04 8.55 -6.08
N SER A 13 5.29 8.04 -7.04
CA SER A 13 4.47 6.84 -6.86
C SER A 13 5.31 5.60 -6.50
N THR A 14 6.56 5.52 -6.99
CA THR A 14 7.48 4.44 -6.65
C THR A 14 7.88 4.50 -5.18
N GLU A 15 8.22 5.68 -4.66
CA GLU A 15 8.56 5.85 -3.23
C GLU A 15 7.36 5.57 -2.32
N VAL A 16 6.16 5.94 -2.74
CA VAL A 16 4.93 5.61 -2.01
C VAL A 16 4.70 4.10 -2.02
N ALA A 17 4.85 3.44 -3.16
CA ALA A 17 4.71 1.98 -3.28
C ALA A 17 5.74 1.23 -2.41
N GLU A 18 7.00 1.68 -2.39
CA GLU A 18 8.04 1.09 -1.52
C GLU A 18 7.68 1.22 -0.04
N LYS A 19 7.16 2.38 0.40
CA LYS A 19 6.70 2.57 1.79
C LYS A 19 5.53 1.65 2.12
N VAL A 20 4.53 1.56 1.24
CA VAL A 20 3.38 0.67 1.43
C VAL A 20 3.81 -0.80 1.47
N GLN A 21 4.76 -1.20 0.63
CA GLN A 21 5.32 -2.55 0.65
C GLN A 21 6.05 -2.86 1.97
N ASN A 22 6.80 -1.89 2.50
CA ASN A 22 7.46 -2.03 3.80
C ASN A 22 6.45 -2.16 4.94
N ASP A 23 5.35 -1.39 4.91
CA ASP A 23 4.25 -1.53 5.87
C ASP A 23 3.62 -2.93 5.81
N ILE A 24 3.38 -3.46 4.61
CA ILE A 24 2.86 -4.83 4.41
C ILE A 24 3.80 -5.86 5.05
N ASN A 25 5.09 -5.75 4.78
CA ASN A 25 6.10 -6.68 5.33
C ASN A 25 6.13 -6.62 6.86
N PHE A 26 6.05 -5.42 7.43
CA PHE A 26 5.95 -5.22 8.88
C PHE A 26 4.70 -5.87 9.47
N LEU A 27 3.53 -5.65 8.85
CA LEU A 27 2.25 -6.18 9.32
C LEU A 27 2.22 -7.72 9.27
N LEU A 28 2.75 -8.32 8.19
CA LEU A 28 2.88 -9.77 8.07
C LEU A 28 3.74 -10.36 9.19
N ALA A 29 4.94 -9.82 9.40
CA ALA A 29 5.85 -10.26 10.46
C ALA A 29 5.22 -10.09 11.86
N ARG A 30 4.49 -8.98 12.06
CA ARG A 30 3.82 -8.71 13.34
C ARG A 30 2.67 -9.70 13.60
N ILE A 31 1.86 -10.01 12.60
CA ILE A 31 0.77 -10.98 12.70
C ILE A 31 1.34 -12.37 13.01
N GLU A 32 2.37 -12.81 12.28
CA GLU A 32 3.03 -14.09 12.52
C GLU A 32 3.54 -14.19 13.95
N HIS A 33 4.25 -13.16 14.41
CA HIS A 33 4.78 -13.12 15.77
C HIS A 33 3.68 -13.18 16.84
N LEU A 34 2.55 -12.48 16.62
CA LEU A 34 1.42 -12.53 17.54
C LEU A 34 0.76 -13.91 17.55
N GLN A 35 0.60 -14.56 16.40
CA GLN A 35 -0.01 -15.89 16.30
C GLN A 35 0.79 -16.98 17.02
N GLN A 36 2.11 -16.80 17.19
CA GLN A 36 2.97 -17.72 17.92
C GLN A 36 2.86 -17.58 19.46
N GLN A 37 2.17 -16.54 19.96
CA GLN A 37 1.99 -16.36 21.39
C GLN A 37 0.98 -17.38 21.96
N PRO A 38 1.13 -17.84 23.22
CA PRO A 38 0.22 -18.83 23.81
C PRO A 38 -1.25 -18.41 23.88
N ASN A 39 -1.51 -17.11 24.05
CA ASN A 39 -2.85 -16.52 24.13
C ASN A 39 -2.86 -15.17 23.40
N PRO A 40 -2.92 -15.15 22.06
CA PRO A 40 -2.90 -13.91 21.32
C PRO A 40 -4.20 -13.14 21.54
N ASN A 41 -4.11 -11.81 21.65
CA ASN A 41 -5.30 -10.97 21.74
C ASN A 41 -6.02 -10.96 20.37
N PRO A 42 -7.26 -11.50 20.28
CA PRO A 42 -7.95 -11.64 19.00
C PRO A 42 -8.33 -10.29 18.38
N VAL A 43 -8.61 -9.27 19.21
CA VAL A 43 -8.91 -7.92 18.73
C VAL A 43 -7.69 -7.30 18.07
N VAL A 44 -6.52 -7.44 18.70
CA VAL A 44 -5.26 -6.90 18.17
C VAL A 44 -4.89 -7.59 16.86
N LEU A 45 -5.01 -8.92 16.79
CA LEU A 45 -4.78 -9.67 15.55
C LEU A 45 -5.73 -9.22 14.43
N GLN A 46 -7.00 -9.03 14.76
CA GLN A 46 -8.01 -8.58 13.79
C GLN A 46 -7.67 -7.18 13.26
N THR A 47 -7.31 -6.24 14.14
CA THR A 47 -6.89 -4.89 13.72
C THR A 47 -5.68 -4.95 12.79
N TYR A 48 -4.67 -5.76 13.10
CA TYR A 48 -3.50 -5.91 12.22
C TYR A 48 -3.86 -6.51 10.85
N ARG A 49 -4.82 -7.44 10.79
CA ARG A 49 -5.31 -8.01 9.52
C ARG A 49 -6.06 -6.99 8.69
N GLU A 50 -6.91 -6.17 9.30
CA GLU A 50 -7.63 -5.08 8.61
C GLU A 50 -6.65 -4.02 8.06
N MET A 51 -5.62 -3.68 8.85
CA MET A 51 -4.54 -2.81 8.37
C MET A 51 -3.79 -3.42 7.20
N LEU A 52 -3.49 -4.73 7.24
CA LEU A 52 -2.81 -5.44 6.17
C LEU A 52 -3.63 -5.42 4.87
N GLU A 53 -4.91 -5.75 4.95
CA GLU A 53 -5.84 -5.72 3.82
C GLU A 53 -5.90 -4.33 3.17
N SER A 54 -6.02 -3.28 3.99
CA SER A 54 -6.01 -1.90 3.51
C SER A 54 -4.71 -1.56 2.76
N ARG A 55 -3.55 -1.96 3.27
CA ARG A 55 -2.26 -1.68 2.61
C ARG A 55 -2.09 -2.47 1.31
N GLN A 56 -2.56 -3.72 1.27
CA GLN A 56 -2.56 -4.53 0.05
C GLN A 56 -3.41 -3.89 -1.04
N ALA A 57 -4.63 -3.44 -0.70
CA ALA A 57 -5.49 -2.74 -1.66
C ALA A 57 -4.86 -1.45 -2.21
N VAL A 58 -4.16 -0.68 -1.36
CA VAL A 58 -3.44 0.53 -1.80
C VAL A 58 -2.27 0.17 -2.72
N LEU A 59 -1.50 -0.88 -2.41
CA LEU A 59 -0.41 -1.31 -3.28
C LEU A 59 -0.91 -1.78 -4.64
N GLU A 60 -1.97 -2.59 -4.67
CA GLU A 60 -2.62 -3.02 -5.92
C GLU A 60 -3.07 -1.84 -6.76
N TRP A 61 -3.71 -0.85 -6.14
CA TRP A 61 -4.10 0.39 -6.82
C TRP A 61 -2.91 1.15 -7.39
N LEU A 62 -1.83 1.32 -6.61
CA LEU A 62 -0.59 1.98 -7.07
C LEU A 62 0.02 1.24 -8.27
N MET A 63 0.01 -0.09 -8.26
CA MET A 63 0.56 -0.90 -9.35
C MET A 63 -0.31 -0.86 -10.61
N HIS A 64 -1.64 -0.84 -10.47
CA HIS A 64 -2.56 -0.72 -11.60
C HIS A 64 -2.46 0.65 -12.29
N ASP A 65 -2.28 1.74 -11.54
CA ASP A 65 -2.12 3.09 -12.11
C ASP A 65 -0.82 3.20 -12.95
N GLN A 66 0.25 2.54 -12.50
CA GLN A 66 1.53 2.45 -13.24
C GLN A 66 1.40 1.70 -14.57
N LEU A 67 0.51 0.70 -14.65
CA LEU A 67 0.23 -0.08 -15.86
C LEU A 67 -0.76 0.62 -16.80
N SER A 68 -1.58 1.52 -16.26
CA SER A 68 -2.67 2.20 -16.98
C SER A 68 -2.27 3.53 -17.61
N THR A 69 -0.97 3.81 -17.76
CA THR A 69 -0.47 5.01 -18.44
C THR A 69 -0.17 4.73 -19.92
N PRO A 70 -1.13 4.82 -20.87
CA PRO A 70 -0.79 5.11 -22.25
C PRO A 70 -0.35 6.58 -22.34
N GLY A 71 0.67 6.84 -23.14
CA GLY A 71 1.44 8.08 -23.14
C GLY A 71 0.63 9.37 -23.24
N VAL A 72 1.29 10.43 -22.77
CA VAL A 72 0.99 11.83 -23.04
C VAL A 72 0.69 12.04 -24.53
N ALA A 73 -0.59 12.12 -24.87
CA ALA A 73 -1.07 12.67 -26.13
C ALA A 73 -2.51 13.16 -25.96
N GLN A 74 -2.70 14.24 -25.21
CA GLN A 74 -3.89 15.08 -25.39
C GLN A 74 -3.49 16.31 -26.19
N LYS A 75 -3.94 16.30 -27.44
CA LYS A 75 -3.75 17.30 -28.50
C LYS A 75 -4.50 18.60 -28.20
N ALA A 76 -3.87 19.68 -28.67
CA ALA A 76 -4.43 20.83 -29.38
C ALA A 76 -5.59 21.64 -28.76
N GLY A 77 -5.27 22.89 -28.43
CA GLY A 77 -6.12 24.07 -28.56
C GLY A 77 -5.32 25.16 -29.26
#